data_AF-A0A832AJI1-F1
#
_entry.id   AF-A0A832AJI1-F1
#
_cell.length_a   1.000
_cell.length_b   1.000
_cell.length_c   1.000
_cell.angle_alpha   90.00
_cell.angle_beta   90.00
_cell.angle_gamma   90.00
#
_symmetry.space_group_name_H-M   'P 1'
#
loop_
_entity.id
_entity.type
_entity.pdbx_description
1 polymer ?
#
loop_
_entity_poly.entity_id
_entity_poly.type
_entity_poly.pdbx_seq_one_letter_code
_entity_poly.pdbx_strand_id
1 'polypeptide(L)'
;GLQHQRAEVATGIEQAEAELRAVRARAAESQNEKAGLDVAVAQKRMGLQNLKDRVWQKYQVNVEDVRSEQITVTIADQGPVVSEQVALPVDWDALEQQVVELQAKLDAMGTVNVEAIQEYDELEQRFQFLSQQHDDLVKAKEQLLQVIAKINATTKQLFLETFEKVRVNFQQMFTELFGGGKANLVLLDENDPLECGIEINAKPPGKQLQSITLLSGGEKTLTATALLFAIYMVKPSPFCVLDELDAPLDESNINRFIRILQRFVQLSQFVVITHNKRTIGMADALYGITMEEHGVSKVVSVKFSPREETERKRQEHSREAQEDRIDGAAILRTDVRPHEEALHNDLLVRKEATVAEIAEVPVVVAETEPVLGTKPPADLTAEVKAAVAAAAEVGETVAATVRPPASDQLAV
;
A
#
# COMPACT_ATOMS: atom_id res chain seq x y z
N GLY A 1 86.85 -19.49 124.71
CA GLY A 1 85.63 -20.25 124.38
C GLY A 1 84.75 -19.50 123.39
N LEU A 2 84.05 -18.46 123.85
CA LEU A 2 82.97 -17.80 123.08
C LEU A 2 83.40 -17.01 121.83
N GLN A 3 84.61 -16.45 121.78
CA GLN A 3 85.09 -15.71 120.58
C GLN A 3 85.43 -16.62 119.39
N HIS A 4 85.87 -17.87 119.65
CA HIS A 4 86.22 -18.80 118.58
C HIS A 4 84.97 -19.38 117.90
N GLN A 5 83.92 -19.68 118.68
CA GLN A 5 82.60 -20.09 118.18
C GLN A 5 81.90 -18.98 117.39
N ARG A 6 82.04 -17.70 117.79
CA ARG A 6 81.50 -16.58 116.98
C ARG A 6 82.19 -16.44 115.63
N ALA A 7 83.49 -16.70 115.56
CA ALA A 7 84.24 -16.63 114.31
C ALA A 7 83.86 -17.77 113.35
N GLU A 8 83.70 -19.01 113.84
CA GLU A 8 83.23 -20.14 113.02
C GLU A 8 81.79 -19.97 112.51
N VAL A 9 80.89 -19.42 113.35
CA VAL A 9 79.52 -19.15 112.91
C VAL A 9 79.48 -17.99 111.91
N ALA A 10 80.32 -16.97 112.08
CA ALA A 10 80.42 -15.86 111.12
C ALA A 10 80.97 -16.31 109.76
N THR A 11 82.01 -17.15 109.73
CA THR A 11 82.54 -17.71 108.48
C THR A 11 81.54 -18.66 107.81
N GLY A 12 80.78 -19.44 108.59
CA GLY A 12 79.69 -20.27 108.06
C GLY A 12 78.56 -19.45 107.44
N ILE A 13 78.20 -18.31 108.04
CA ILE A 13 77.20 -17.38 107.48
C ILE A 13 77.73 -16.73 106.20
N GLU A 14 79.00 -16.30 106.15
CA GLU A 14 79.60 -15.72 104.94
C GLU A 14 79.66 -16.75 103.79
N GLN A 15 79.99 -18.01 104.08
CA GLN A 15 79.97 -19.09 103.08
C GLN A 15 78.54 -19.37 102.58
N ALA A 16 77.56 -19.47 103.48
CA ALA A 16 76.15 -19.66 103.10
C ALA A 16 75.58 -18.48 102.32
N GLU A 17 75.98 -17.23 102.64
CA GLU A 17 75.59 -16.05 101.87
C GLU A 17 76.24 -16.02 100.47
N ALA A 18 77.50 -16.44 100.35
CA ALA A 18 78.19 -16.55 99.06
C ALA A 18 77.54 -17.62 98.18
N GLU A 19 77.19 -18.79 98.74
CA GLU A 19 76.45 -19.84 98.04
C GLU A 19 75.05 -19.37 97.62
N LEU A 20 74.32 -18.66 98.49
CA LEU A 20 73.01 -18.12 98.18
C LEU A 20 73.09 -17.07 97.06
N ARG A 21 74.13 -16.21 97.04
CA ARG A 21 74.36 -15.27 95.94
C ARG A 21 74.67 -16.00 94.63
N ALA A 22 75.48 -17.07 94.67
CA ALA A 22 75.78 -17.87 93.48
C ALA A 22 74.53 -18.58 92.92
N VAL A 23 73.69 -19.16 93.78
CA VAL A 23 72.44 -19.80 93.37
C VAL A 23 71.44 -18.78 92.81
N ARG A 24 71.33 -17.59 93.42
CA ARG A 24 70.49 -16.49 92.91
C ARG A 24 70.98 -15.98 91.56
N ALA A 25 72.29 -15.89 91.35
CA ALA A 25 72.86 -15.51 90.05
C ALA A 25 72.51 -16.52 88.95
N ARG A 26 72.65 -17.84 89.22
CA ARG A 26 72.25 -18.90 88.28
C ARG A 26 70.73 -18.91 88.02
N ALA A 27 69.92 -18.65 89.05
CA ALA A 27 68.47 -18.55 88.89
C ALA A 27 68.07 -17.35 88.02
N ALA A 28 68.73 -16.20 88.18
CA ALA A 28 68.51 -15.02 87.35
C ALA A 28 68.96 -15.25 85.89
N GLU A 29 70.07 -15.95 85.67
CA GLU A 29 70.56 -16.32 84.35
C GLU A 29 69.57 -17.26 83.63
N SER A 30 69.13 -18.34 84.29
CA SER A 30 68.12 -19.25 83.74
C SER A 30 66.76 -18.57 83.50
N GLN A 31 66.38 -17.61 84.35
CA GLN A 31 65.16 -16.82 84.15
C GLN A 31 65.26 -15.89 82.94
N ASN A 32 66.43 -15.30 82.69
CA ASN A 32 66.67 -14.49 81.48
C ASN A 32 66.67 -15.35 80.21
N GLU A 33 67.26 -16.55 80.25
CA GLU A 33 67.20 -17.51 79.13
C GLU A 33 65.75 -17.92 78.81
N LYS A 34 64.96 -18.24 79.84
CA LYS A 34 63.54 -18.57 79.66
C LYS A 34 62.76 -17.41 79.06
N ALA A 35 62.96 -16.18 79.55
CA ALA A 35 62.32 -15.00 78.99
C ALA A 35 62.72 -14.79 77.51
N GLY A 36 63.99 -15.02 77.16
CA GLY A 36 64.45 -14.99 75.76
C GLY A 36 63.78 -16.04 74.88
N LEU A 37 63.62 -17.27 75.37
CA LEU A 37 62.94 -18.35 74.66
C LEU A 37 61.44 -18.07 74.50
N ASP A 38 60.77 -17.54 75.52
CA ASP A 38 59.34 -17.20 75.46
C ASP A 38 59.06 -16.11 74.41
N VAL A 39 59.94 -15.10 74.32
CA VAL A 39 59.86 -14.07 73.25
C VAL A 39 60.07 -14.71 71.88
N ALA A 40 61.04 -15.61 71.72
CA ALA A 40 61.28 -16.30 70.45
C ALA A 40 60.07 -17.16 70.03
N VAL A 41 59.44 -17.87 70.96
CA VAL A 41 58.22 -18.64 70.72
C VAL A 41 57.07 -17.75 70.31
N ALA A 42 56.88 -16.60 70.98
CA ALA A 42 55.84 -15.64 70.63
C ALA A 42 56.04 -15.07 69.21
N GLN A 43 57.28 -14.70 68.86
CA GLN A 43 57.63 -14.22 67.51
C GLN A 43 57.35 -15.28 66.44
N LYS A 44 57.73 -16.55 66.69
CA LYS A 44 57.46 -17.65 65.76
C LYS A 44 55.97 -17.92 65.60
N ARG A 45 55.19 -17.85 66.69
CA ARG A 45 53.72 -17.98 66.64
C ARG A 45 53.07 -16.88 65.82
N MET A 46 53.46 -15.62 66.02
CA MET A 46 52.95 -14.50 65.21
C MET A 46 53.31 -14.66 63.73
N GLY A 47 54.54 -15.10 63.43
CA GLY A 47 54.95 -15.38 62.04
C GLY A 47 54.11 -16.48 61.39
N LEU A 48 53.78 -17.53 62.14
CA LEU A 48 52.95 -18.63 61.66
C LEU A 48 51.50 -18.19 61.44
N GLN A 49 50.96 -17.37 62.35
CA GLN A 49 49.62 -16.78 62.19
C GLN A 49 49.55 -15.91 60.92
N ASN A 50 50.51 -15.00 60.73
CA ASN A 50 50.57 -14.15 59.54
C ASN A 50 50.68 -14.96 58.24
N LEU A 51 51.37 -16.10 58.27
CA LEU A 51 51.47 -16.98 57.12
C LEU A 51 50.13 -17.67 56.83
N LYS A 52 49.45 -18.16 57.86
CA LYS A 52 48.10 -18.74 57.73
C LYS A 52 47.12 -17.74 57.14
N ASP A 53 47.10 -16.52 57.67
CA ASP A 53 46.20 -15.46 57.20
C ASP A 53 46.47 -15.11 55.73
N ARG A 54 47.74 -15.09 55.31
CA ARG A 54 48.12 -14.82 53.92
C ARG A 54 47.68 -15.94 52.97
N VAL A 55 47.80 -17.20 53.37
CA VAL A 55 47.34 -18.34 52.56
C VAL A 55 45.83 -18.32 52.42
N TRP A 56 45.11 -18.03 53.52
CA TRP A 56 43.66 -17.88 53.50
C TRP A 56 43.22 -16.76 52.56
N GLN A 57 43.83 -15.58 52.64
CA GLN A 57 43.44 -14.45 51.77
C GLN A 57 43.67 -14.73 50.29
N LYS A 58 44.78 -15.38 49.94
CA LYS A 58 45.17 -15.56 48.54
C LYS A 58 44.51 -16.78 47.89
N TYR A 59 44.36 -17.87 48.63
CA TYR A 59 43.91 -19.15 48.10
C TYR A 59 42.57 -19.61 48.67
N GLN A 60 42.02 -18.92 49.68
CA GLN A 60 40.82 -19.32 50.43
C GLN A 60 40.91 -20.75 50.98
N VAL A 61 42.13 -21.19 51.31
CA VAL A 61 42.41 -22.50 51.89
C VAL A 61 42.84 -22.34 53.34
N ASN A 62 42.15 -23.03 54.26
CA ASN A 62 42.55 -23.13 55.66
C ASN A 62 43.71 -24.10 55.78
N VAL A 63 44.88 -23.61 56.16
CA VAL A 63 46.10 -24.44 56.34
C VAL A 63 45.89 -25.55 57.38
N GLU A 64 44.97 -25.36 58.33
CA GLU A 64 44.62 -26.39 59.33
C GLU A 64 43.71 -27.49 58.77
N ASP A 65 42.94 -27.19 57.73
CA ASP A 65 42.09 -28.15 57.01
C ASP A 65 42.88 -28.92 55.96
N VAL A 66 44.06 -28.41 55.56
CA VAL A 66 45.06 -29.15 54.78
C VAL A 66 45.70 -30.19 55.69
N ARG A 67 44.98 -31.29 55.90
CA ARG A 67 45.57 -32.50 56.49
C ARG A 67 46.75 -32.90 55.63
N SER A 68 47.88 -33.23 56.24
CA SER A 68 49.04 -33.87 55.59
C SER A 68 48.74 -35.30 55.13
N GLU A 69 47.47 -35.62 54.89
CA GLU A 69 46.98 -36.88 54.40
C GLU A 69 46.71 -36.69 52.92
N GLN A 70 47.70 -37.11 52.13
CA GLN A 70 47.49 -37.97 50.97
C GLN A 70 46.20 -37.70 50.19
N ILE A 71 46.35 -37.09 49.01
CA ILE A 71 45.28 -36.97 48.00
C ILE A 71 44.67 -38.37 47.81
N THR A 72 43.50 -38.60 48.41
CA THR A 72 42.74 -39.83 48.15
C THR A 72 41.92 -39.55 46.91
N VAL A 73 42.51 -39.81 45.73
CA VAL A 73 41.74 -39.84 44.49
C VAL A 73 40.83 -41.05 44.58
N THR A 74 39.57 -40.86 44.98
CA THR A 74 38.52 -41.86 44.82
C THR A 74 38.20 -41.98 43.34
N ILE A 75 38.82 -42.96 42.67
CA ILE A 75 38.24 -43.52 41.44
C ILE A 75 37.30 -44.63 41.88
N ALA A 76 36.00 -44.34 41.92
CA ALA A 76 35.00 -45.39 41.98
C ALA A 76 34.85 -45.94 40.55
N ASP A 77 35.36 -47.14 40.30
CA ASP A 77 34.48 -48.31 40.17
C ASP A 77 35.29 -49.62 40.14
N GLN A 78 35.05 -50.45 41.16
CA GLN A 78 35.30 -51.90 41.26
C GLN A 78 36.77 -52.40 41.25
N GLY A 79 37.39 -52.43 42.44
CA GLY A 79 38.61 -53.20 42.74
C GLY A 79 39.08 -53.03 44.20
N PRO A 80 39.81 -54.01 44.79
CA PRO A 80 40.23 -53.95 46.20
C PRO A 80 41.18 -52.77 46.44
N VAL A 81 40.98 -52.08 47.57
CA VAL A 81 41.79 -50.91 47.98
C VAL A 81 43.23 -51.35 48.24
N VAL A 82 44.11 -51.13 47.27
CA VAL A 82 45.56 -51.21 47.45
C VAL A 82 46.04 -49.81 47.80
N SER A 83 46.37 -49.60 49.08
CA SER A 83 47.01 -48.38 49.54
C SER A 83 48.50 -48.44 49.17
N GLU A 84 48.84 -48.01 47.96
CA GLU A 84 50.23 -47.84 47.54
C GLU A 84 50.72 -46.46 47.99
N GLN A 85 51.75 -46.42 48.86
CA GLN A 85 52.38 -45.19 49.30
C GLN A 85 53.22 -44.59 48.18
N VAL A 86 52.56 -43.90 47.24
CA VAL A 86 53.27 -43.12 46.23
C VAL A 86 53.63 -41.77 46.85
N ALA A 87 54.84 -41.68 47.40
CA ALA A 87 55.50 -40.39 47.56
C ALA A 87 55.80 -39.87 46.14
N LEU A 88 54.85 -39.16 45.55
CA LEU A 88 55.12 -38.41 44.32
C LEU A 88 56.29 -37.46 44.65
N PRO A 89 57.42 -37.52 43.94
CA PRO A 89 58.37 -36.42 43.95
C PRO A 89 57.67 -35.29 43.18
N VAL A 90 56.79 -34.58 43.87
CA VAL A 90 56.17 -33.37 43.33
C VAL A 90 57.30 -32.36 43.29
N ASP A 91 57.81 -32.11 42.09
CA ASP A 91 58.72 -31.00 41.84
C ASP A 91 57.91 -29.72 42.07
N TRP A 92 58.01 -29.20 43.29
CA TRP A 92 57.28 -28.02 43.74
C TRP A 92 57.61 -26.81 42.86
N ASP A 93 58.82 -26.75 42.28
CA ASP A 93 59.24 -25.67 41.39
C ASP A 93 58.50 -25.75 40.05
N ALA A 94 58.32 -26.96 39.50
CA ALA A 94 57.55 -27.17 38.27
C ALA A 94 56.05 -26.89 38.47
N LEU A 95 55.51 -27.25 39.64
CA LEU A 95 54.11 -26.98 39.98
C LEU A 95 53.87 -25.47 40.16
N GLU A 96 54.80 -24.76 40.79
CA GLU A 96 54.74 -23.30 40.95
C GLU A 96 54.77 -22.59 39.58
N GLN A 97 55.61 -23.05 38.65
CA GLN A 97 55.62 -22.53 37.28
C GLN A 97 54.27 -22.74 36.57
N GLN A 98 53.66 -23.93 36.70
CA GLN A 98 52.34 -24.20 36.13
C GLN A 98 51.24 -23.31 36.73
N VAL A 99 51.27 -23.09 38.04
CA VAL A 99 50.31 -22.19 38.71
C VAL A 99 50.48 -20.76 38.21
N VAL A 100 51.71 -20.27 38.08
CA VAL A 100 51.98 -18.92 37.54
C VAL A 100 51.51 -18.80 36.09
N GLU A 101 51.76 -19.81 35.25
CA GLU A 101 51.31 -19.82 33.86
C GLU A 101 49.78 -19.85 33.74
N LEU A 102 49.10 -20.68 34.55
CA LEU A 102 47.64 -20.74 34.59
C LEU A 102 47.03 -19.45 35.11
N GLN A 103 47.62 -18.85 36.15
CA GLN A 103 47.18 -17.56 36.69
C GLN A 103 47.33 -16.46 35.63
N ALA A 104 48.45 -16.42 34.91
CA ALA A 104 48.66 -15.47 33.83
C ALA A 104 47.66 -15.66 32.67
N LYS A 105 47.33 -16.91 32.33
CA LYS A 105 46.27 -17.22 31.33
C LYS A 105 44.90 -16.77 31.82
N LEU A 106 44.62 -16.89 33.12
CA LEU A 106 43.35 -16.48 33.72
C LEU A 106 43.22 -14.96 33.75
N ASP A 107 44.29 -14.26 34.11
CA ASP A 107 44.35 -12.79 34.09
C ASP A 107 44.25 -12.24 32.65
N ALA A 108 44.81 -12.96 31.66
CA ALA A 108 44.73 -12.58 30.25
C ALA A 108 43.32 -12.72 29.64
N MET A 109 42.45 -13.57 30.19
CA MET A 109 41.05 -13.69 29.75
C MET A 109 40.19 -12.48 30.14
N GLY A 110 40.69 -11.63 31.05
CA GLY A 110 39.99 -10.43 31.48
C GLY A 110 38.78 -10.72 32.37
N THR A 111 38.01 -9.68 32.69
CA THR A 111 36.82 -9.81 33.54
C THR A 111 35.70 -10.49 32.78
N VAL A 112 35.14 -11.56 33.34
CA VAL A 112 33.97 -12.26 32.77
C VAL A 112 32.77 -11.31 32.81
N ASN A 113 32.23 -10.98 31.63
CA ASN A 113 31.00 -10.20 31.56
C ASN A 113 29.79 -11.10 31.83
N VAL A 114 29.26 -11.06 33.05
CA VAL A 114 28.08 -11.84 33.44
C VAL A 114 26.80 -11.30 32.80
N GLU A 115 26.77 -10.01 32.41
CA GLU A 115 25.63 -9.38 31.73
C GLU A 115 25.46 -9.90 30.30
N ALA A 116 26.52 -10.44 29.68
CA ALA A 116 26.49 -10.98 28.32
C ALA A 116 25.48 -12.12 28.13
N ILE A 117 25.17 -12.88 29.20
CA ILE A 117 24.16 -13.95 29.15
C ILE A 117 22.77 -13.33 28.99
N GLN A 118 22.47 -12.27 29.74
CA GLN A 118 21.20 -11.57 29.65
C GLN A 118 21.05 -10.84 28.32
N GLU A 119 22.12 -10.18 27.85
CA GLU A 119 22.14 -9.52 26.53
C GLU A 119 21.92 -10.52 25.39
N TYR A 120 22.48 -11.73 25.49
CA TYR A 120 22.27 -12.79 24.51
C TYR A 120 20.79 -13.19 24.44
N ASP A 121 20.15 -13.43 25.58
CA ASP A 121 18.73 -13.82 25.65
C ASP A 121 17.83 -12.72 25.07
N GLU A 122 18.10 -11.45 25.37
CA GLU A 122 17.37 -10.30 24.81
C GLU A 122 17.56 -10.17 23.29
N LEU A 123 18.80 -10.33 22.82
CA LEU A 123 19.12 -10.25 21.39
C LEU A 123 18.50 -11.41 20.61
N GLU A 124 18.49 -12.62 21.18
CA GLU A 124 17.85 -13.79 20.59
C GLU A 124 16.34 -13.58 20.45
N GLN A 125 15.66 -13.09 21.49
CA GLN A 125 14.24 -12.77 21.42
C GLN A 125 13.93 -11.74 20.32
N ARG A 126 14.75 -10.68 20.25
CA ARG A 126 14.61 -9.65 19.22
C ARG A 126 14.86 -10.21 17.81
N PHE A 127 15.84 -11.08 17.66
CA PHE A 127 16.14 -11.76 16.40
C PHE A 127 14.96 -12.64 15.96
N GLN A 128 14.43 -13.48 16.86
CA GLN A 128 13.29 -14.34 16.57
C GLN A 128 12.06 -13.53 16.15
N PHE A 129 11.76 -12.44 16.87
CA PHE A 129 10.66 -11.53 16.53
C PHE A 129 10.83 -10.91 15.14
N LEU A 130 12.01 -10.34 14.83
CA LEU A 130 12.28 -9.72 13.53
C LEU A 130 12.27 -10.74 12.39
N SER A 131 12.78 -11.96 12.62
CA SER A 131 12.75 -13.04 11.64
C SER A 131 11.32 -13.43 11.31
N GLN A 132 10.45 -13.55 12.32
CA GLN A 132 9.03 -13.84 12.11
C GLN A 132 8.34 -12.73 11.30
N GLN A 133 8.57 -11.46 11.65
CA GLN A 133 8.00 -10.34 10.89
C GLN A 133 8.50 -10.30 9.45
N HIS A 134 9.78 -10.59 9.23
CA HIS A 134 10.35 -10.67 7.89
C HIS A 134 9.67 -11.77 7.07
N ASP A 135 9.53 -12.97 7.63
CA ASP A 135 8.90 -14.09 6.94
C ASP A 135 7.42 -13.82 6.61
N ASP A 136 6.71 -13.17 7.51
CA ASP A 136 5.33 -12.74 7.28
C ASP A 136 5.25 -11.69 6.17
N LEU A 137 6.19 -10.74 6.10
CA LEU A 137 6.25 -9.76 5.03
C LEU A 137 6.57 -10.41 3.67
N VAL A 138 7.48 -11.39 3.63
CA VAL A 138 7.82 -12.15 2.43
C VAL A 138 6.59 -12.92 1.94
N LYS A 139 5.87 -13.60 2.83
CA LYS A 139 4.61 -14.29 2.48
C LYS A 139 3.55 -13.33 1.97
N ALA A 140 3.37 -12.17 2.62
CA ALA A 140 2.42 -11.16 2.19
C ALA A 140 2.75 -10.62 0.79
N LYS A 141 4.03 -10.39 0.50
CA LYS A 141 4.50 -10.00 -0.84
C LYS A 141 4.17 -11.06 -1.88
N GLU A 142 4.44 -12.34 -1.60
CA GLU A 142 4.14 -13.44 -2.52
C GLU A 142 2.64 -13.56 -2.79
N GLN A 143 1.81 -13.46 -1.75
CA GLN A 143 0.35 -13.47 -1.88
C GLN A 143 -0.14 -12.29 -2.73
N LEU A 144 0.40 -11.09 -2.51
CA LEU A 144 0.04 -9.91 -3.29
C LEU A 144 0.42 -10.08 -4.77
N LEU A 145 1.59 -10.64 -5.07
CA LEU A 145 2.00 -10.95 -6.45
C LEU A 145 1.08 -11.99 -7.10
N GLN A 146 0.63 -13.01 -6.36
CA GLN A 146 -0.35 -13.98 -6.86
C GLN A 146 -1.70 -13.32 -7.16
N VAL A 147 -2.16 -12.40 -6.31
CA VAL A 147 -3.40 -11.64 -6.53
C VAL A 147 -3.28 -10.77 -7.77
N ILE A 148 -2.17 -10.05 -7.95
CA ILE A 148 -1.91 -9.25 -9.16
C ILE A 148 -1.94 -10.16 -10.40
N ALA A 149 -1.26 -11.30 -10.38
CA ALA A 149 -1.27 -12.23 -11.50
C ALA A 149 -2.68 -12.73 -11.85
N LYS A 150 -3.49 -13.03 -10.83
CA LYS A 150 -4.89 -13.45 -11.01
C LYS A 150 -5.75 -12.33 -11.59
N ILE A 151 -5.59 -11.09 -11.11
CA ILE A 151 -6.29 -9.91 -11.64
C ILE A 151 -5.90 -9.72 -13.10
N ASN A 152 -4.61 -9.71 -13.43
CA ASN A 152 -4.14 -9.53 -14.79
C ASN A 152 -4.68 -10.59 -15.75
N ALA A 153 -4.70 -11.87 -15.34
CA ALA A 153 -5.27 -12.94 -16.14
C ALA A 153 -6.78 -12.73 -16.39
N THR A 154 -7.52 -12.36 -15.35
CA THR A 154 -8.97 -12.11 -15.43
C THR A 154 -9.27 -10.89 -16.31
N THR A 155 -8.53 -9.80 -16.12
CA THR A 155 -8.65 -8.57 -16.91
C THR A 155 -8.32 -8.82 -18.37
N LYS A 156 -7.27 -9.59 -18.67
CA LYS A 156 -6.89 -9.96 -20.04
C LYS A 156 -8.00 -10.76 -20.73
N GLN A 157 -8.60 -11.72 -20.03
CA GLN A 157 -9.73 -12.47 -20.55
C GLN A 157 -10.95 -11.56 -20.81
N LEU A 158 -11.33 -10.75 -19.82
CA LEU A 158 -12.48 -9.84 -19.94
C LEU A 158 -12.29 -8.81 -21.06
N PHE A 159 -11.07 -8.30 -21.21
CA PHE A 159 -10.70 -7.39 -22.29
C PHE A 159 -10.88 -8.06 -23.65
N LEU A 160 -10.33 -9.25 -23.86
CA LEU A 160 -10.45 -9.97 -25.15
C LEU A 160 -11.91 -10.30 -25.48
N GLU A 161 -12.69 -10.78 -24.50
CA GLU A 161 -14.12 -11.05 -24.69
C GLU A 161 -14.90 -9.78 -25.04
N THR A 162 -14.60 -8.66 -24.39
CA THR A 162 -15.26 -7.37 -24.64
C THR A 162 -14.82 -6.80 -25.98
N PHE A 163 -13.53 -6.88 -26.31
CA PHE A 163 -12.96 -6.41 -27.57
C PHE A 163 -13.59 -7.13 -28.76
N GLU A 164 -13.74 -8.46 -28.70
CA GLU A 164 -14.39 -9.21 -29.77
C GLU A 164 -15.88 -8.85 -29.91
N LYS A 165 -16.60 -8.61 -28.80
CA LYS A 165 -17.97 -8.09 -28.85
C LYS A 165 -18.04 -6.71 -29.52
N VAL A 166 -17.16 -5.78 -29.12
CA VAL A 166 -17.09 -4.44 -29.73
C VAL A 166 -16.74 -4.55 -31.22
N ARG A 167 -15.81 -5.43 -31.59
CA ARG A 167 -15.40 -5.66 -32.98
C ARG A 167 -16.55 -6.15 -33.86
N VAL A 168 -17.34 -7.11 -33.40
CA VAL A 168 -18.53 -7.61 -34.12
C VAL A 168 -19.60 -6.53 -34.23
N ASN A 169 -19.89 -5.82 -33.13
CA ASN A 169 -20.86 -4.73 -33.14
C ASN A 169 -20.41 -3.59 -34.07
N PHE A 170 -19.12 -3.27 -34.08
CA PHE A 170 -18.55 -2.22 -34.93
C PHE A 170 -18.68 -2.56 -36.40
N GLN A 171 -18.42 -3.82 -36.80
CA GLN A 171 -18.64 -4.29 -38.16
C GLN A 171 -20.10 -4.08 -38.60
N GLN A 172 -21.06 -4.46 -37.75
CA GLN A 172 -22.48 -4.32 -38.04
C GLN A 172 -22.91 -2.85 -38.12
N MET A 173 -22.55 -2.04 -37.11
CA MET A 173 -22.88 -0.62 -37.03
C MET A 173 -22.29 0.18 -38.19
N PHE A 174 -21.06 -0.13 -38.59
CA PHE A 174 -20.41 0.52 -39.71
C PHE A 174 -21.16 0.25 -41.02
N THR A 175 -21.49 -1.02 -41.31
CA THR A 175 -22.23 -1.37 -42.53
C THR A 175 -23.63 -0.74 -42.55
N GLU A 176 -24.30 -0.64 -41.40
CA GLU A 176 -25.61 0.00 -41.27
C GLU A 176 -25.56 1.53 -41.52
N LEU A 177 -24.59 2.23 -40.90
CA LEU A 177 -24.41 3.69 -41.07
C LEU A 177 -23.98 4.07 -42.49
N PHE A 178 -23.04 3.33 -43.08
CA PHE A 178 -22.54 3.61 -44.43
C PHE A 178 -23.41 3.01 -45.55
N GLY A 179 -24.41 2.18 -45.22
CA GLY A 179 -25.24 1.49 -46.20
C GLY A 179 -24.45 0.48 -47.06
N GLY A 180 -23.34 -0.03 -46.51
CA GLY A 180 -22.34 -0.81 -47.21
C GLY A 180 -20.94 -0.63 -46.62
N GLY A 181 -19.93 -1.25 -47.24
CA GLY A 181 -18.55 -1.18 -46.75
C GLY A 181 -18.23 -2.18 -45.63
N LYS A 182 -16.98 -2.18 -45.19
CA LYS A 182 -16.47 -3.07 -44.13
C LYS A 182 -15.52 -2.30 -43.22
N ALA A 183 -15.59 -2.51 -41.92
CA ALA A 183 -14.60 -2.00 -40.98
C ALA A 183 -14.14 -3.11 -40.05
N ASN A 184 -12.96 -2.99 -39.47
CA ASN A 184 -12.44 -3.95 -38.52
C ASN A 184 -11.54 -3.28 -37.49
N LEU A 185 -11.52 -3.84 -36.28
CA LEU A 185 -10.58 -3.48 -35.22
C LEU A 185 -9.48 -4.54 -35.18
N VAL A 186 -8.22 -4.11 -35.09
CA VAL A 186 -7.04 -4.98 -35.04
C VAL A 186 -6.16 -4.54 -33.88
N LEU A 187 -5.70 -5.49 -33.08
CA LEU A 187 -4.70 -5.25 -32.02
C LEU A 187 -3.32 -5.22 -32.67
N LEU A 188 -2.49 -4.23 -32.33
CA LEU A 188 -1.13 -4.15 -32.88
C LEU A 188 -0.21 -5.26 -32.35
N ASP A 189 -0.45 -5.71 -31.11
CA ASP A 189 0.24 -6.85 -30.50
C ASP A 189 -0.75 -7.72 -29.72
N GLU A 190 -0.94 -8.96 -30.18
CA GLU A 190 -1.83 -9.92 -29.53
C GLU A 190 -1.24 -10.51 -28.23
N ASN A 191 0.09 -10.39 -28.03
CA ASN A 191 0.75 -10.95 -26.86
C ASN A 191 0.52 -10.10 -25.61
N ASP A 192 0.43 -8.77 -25.76
CA ASP A 192 0.15 -7.83 -24.67
C ASP A 192 -1.06 -6.92 -24.98
N PRO A 193 -2.29 -7.48 -24.93
CA PRO A 193 -3.49 -6.76 -25.32
C PRO A 193 -3.85 -5.61 -24.36
N LEU A 194 -3.26 -5.54 -23.16
CA LEU A 194 -3.55 -4.49 -22.19
C LEU A 194 -2.78 -3.19 -22.48
N GLU A 195 -1.55 -3.32 -23.02
CA GLU A 195 -0.68 -2.18 -23.33
C GLU A 195 -0.59 -1.88 -24.83
N CYS A 196 -1.08 -2.77 -25.70
CA CYS A 196 -1.03 -2.56 -27.15
C CYS A 196 -2.04 -1.51 -27.64
N GLY A 197 -1.67 -0.80 -28.71
CA GLY A 197 -2.60 0.08 -29.42
C GLY A 197 -3.61 -0.70 -30.27
N ILE A 198 -4.75 -0.06 -30.54
CA ILE A 198 -5.80 -0.58 -31.42
C ILE A 198 -5.76 0.18 -32.75
N GLU A 199 -5.64 -0.52 -33.86
CA GLU A 199 -5.76 0.04 -35.20
C GLU A 199 -7.20 -0.12 -35.74
N ILE A 200 -7.73 0.98 -36.28
CA ILE A 200 -9.06 1.03 -36.89
C ILE A 200 -8.90 1.02 -38.42
N ASN A 201 -9.30 -0.09 -39.03
CA ASN A 201 -9.27 -0.28 -40.47
C ASN A 201 -10.67 -0.14 -41.04
N ALA A 202 -10.89 0.80 -41.95
CA ALA A 202 -12.20 1.05 -42.54
C ALA A 202 -12.14 1.05 -44.06
N LYS A 203 -13.19 0.50 -44.67
CA LYS A 203 -13.41 0.44 -46.12
C LYS A 203 -14.81 0.97 -46.40
N PRO A 204 -14.96 2.29 -46.64
CA PRO A 204 -16.20 2.88 -47.11
C PRO A 204 -16.65 2.25 -48.45
N PRO A 205 -17.95 2.34 -48.81
CA PRO A 205 -18.45 1.80 -50.07
C PRO A 205 -17.70 2.42 -51.27
N GLY A 206 -17.18 1.58 -52.16
CA GLY A 206 -16.46 2.02 -53.36
C GLY A 206 -14.98 2.39 -53.17
N LYS A 207 -14.43 2.34 -51.95
CA LYS A 207 -13.00 2.64 -51.67
C LYS A 207 -12.21 1.40 -51.22
N GLN A 208 -10.88 1.52 -51.20
CA GLN A 208 -9.98 0.52 -50.64
C GLN A 208 -9.91 0.62 -49.11
N LEU A 209 -9.37 -0.42 -48.46
CA LEU A 209 -9.19 -0.46 -47.01
C LEU A 209 -8.07 0.52 -46.63
N GLN A 210 -8.39 1.46 -45.74
CA GLN A 210 -7.49 2.52 -45.31
C GLN A 210 -7.56 2.68 -43.79
N SER A 211 -6.46 3.14 -43.20
CA SER A 211 -6.42 3.55 -41.80
C SER A 211 -7.27 4.82 -41.60
N ILE A 212 -7.89 4.96 -40.43
CA ILE A 212 -8.80 6.08 -40.10
C ILE A 212 -8.19 7.46 -40.43
N THR A 213 -6.87 7.63 -40.26
CA THR A 213 -6.16 8.88 -40.51
C THR A 213 -6.27 9.38 -41.96
N LEU A 214 -6.47 8.46 -42.91
CA LEU A 214 -6.52 8.75 -44.35
C LEU A 214 -7.94 9.01 -44.89
N LEU A 215 -8.97 8.90 -44.05
CA LEU A 215 -10.38 9.10 -44.44
C LEU A 215 -10.74 10.60 -44.56
N SER A 216 -11.83 10.91 -45.29
CA SER A 216 -12.39 12.27 -45.35
C SER A 216 -12.97 12.70 -43.99
N GLY A 217 -13.14 14.01 -43.73
CA GLY A 217 -13.65 14.50 -42.43
C GLY A 217 -15.02 13.94 -42.04
N GLY A 218 -15.96 13.84 -42.99
CA GLY A 218 -17.26 13.21 -42.77
C GLY A 218 -17.16 11.70 -42.56
N GLU A 219 -16.33 11.01 -43.34
CA GLU A 219 -16.09 9.56 -43.19
C GLU A 219 -15.44 9.23 -41.84
N LYS A 220 -14.48 10.05 -41.37
CA LYS A 220 -13.87 9.92 -40.05
C LYS A 220 -14.89 10.03 -38.95
N THR A 221 -15.76 11.04 -39.03
CA THR A 221 -16.78 11.25 -37.99
C THR A 221 -17.80 10.13 -37.96
N LEU A 222 -18.30 9.70 -39.12
CA LEU A 222 -19.26 8.59 -39.18
C LEU A 222 -18.65 7.27 -38.70
N THR A 223 -17.36 7.03 -38.98
CA THR A 223 -16.61 5.87 -38.46
C THR A 223 -16.45 5.94 -36.94
N ALA A 224 -16.13 7.12 -36.39
CA ALA A 224 -16.03 7.32 -34.95
C ALA A 224 -17.38 7.15 -34.24
N THR A 225 -18.45 7.68 -34.83
CA THR A 225 -19.82 7.49 -34.36
C THR A 225 -20.24 6.02 -34.37
N ALA A 226 -19.88 5.28 -35.43
CA ALA A 226 -20.11 3.83 -35.49
C ALA A 226 -19.41 3.07 -34.36
N LEU A 227 -18.15 3.45 -34.05
CA LEU A 227 -17.39 2.86 -32.94
C LEU A 227 -18.01 3.20 -31.59
N LEU A 228 -18.43 4.46 -31.39
CA LEU A 228 -19.08 4.91 -30.17
C LEU A 228 -20.35 4.08 -29.88
N PHE A 229 -21.22 3.91 -30.88
CA PHE A 229 -22.42 3.08 -30.72
C PHE A 229 -22.10 1.59 -30.55
N ALA A 230 -21.05 1.08 -31.19
CA ALA A 230 -20.63 -0.31 -31.02
C ALA A 230 -20.17 -0.60 -29.58
N ILE A 231 -19.44 0.34 -28.95
CA ILE A 231 -19.06 0.25 -27.54
C ILE A 231 -20.31 0.34 -26.66
N TYR A 232 -21.20 1.29 -26.96
CA TYR A 232 -22.44 1.49 -26.24
C TYR A 232 -23.34 0.25 -26.23
N MET A 233 -23.39 -0.50 -27.33
CA MET A 233 -24.14 -1.76 -27.42
C MET A 233 -23.66 -2.84 -26.44
N VAL A 234 -22.35 -2.87 -26.14
CA VAL A 234 -21.80 -3.87 -25.22
C VAL A 234 -22.15 -3.54 -23.77
N LYS A 235 -22.23 -2.26 -23.43
CA LYS A 235 -22.59 -1.79 -22.09
C LYS A 235 -23.47 -0.53 -22.18
N PRO A 236 -24.79 -0.68 -22.33
CA PRO A 236 -25.68 0.46 -22.48
C PRO A 236 -25.73 1.28 -21.18
N SER A 237 -25.51 2.59 -21.31
CA SER A 237 -25.67 3.54 -20.21
C SER A 237 -27.12 4.04 -20.16
N PRO A 238 -27.75 4.16 -18.97
CA PRO A 238 -29.16 4.58 -18.84
C PRO A 238 -29.44 5.97 -19.43
N PHE A 239 -28.43 6.85 -19.47
CA PHE A 239 -28.49 8.14 -20.14
C PHE A 239 -27.30 8.31 -21.09
N CYS A 240 -27.54 8.99 -22.22
CA CYS A 240 -26.53 9.34 -23.20
C CYS A 240 -26.75 10.80 -23.66
N VAL A 241 -25.71 11.62 -23.59
CA VAL A 241 -25.72 13.01 -24.06
C VAL A 241 -24.85 13.10 -25.31
N LEU A 242 -25.41 13.61 -26.40
CA LEU A 242 -24.73 13.79 -27.68
C LEU A 242 -24.73 15.27 -28.03
N ASP A 243 -23.56 15.85 -28.24
CA ASP A 243 -23.41 17.26 -28.56
C ASP A 243 -22.89 17.43 -29.98
N GLU A 244 -23.70 18.04 -30.85
CA GLU A 244 -23.44 18.35 -32.27
C GLU A 244 -22.81 17.22 -33.11
N LEU A 245 -23.09 15.99 -32.72
CA LEU A 245 -22.49 14.81 -33.34
C LEU A 245 -22.93 14.61 -34.81
N ASP A 246 -24.01 15.28 -35.22
CA ASP A 246 -24.56 15.27 -36.57
C ASP A 246 -24.10 16.47 -37.44
N ALA A 247 -23.32 17.41 -36.91
CA ALA A 247 -22.81 18.57 -37.66
C ALA A 247 -21.95 18.22 -38.89
N PRO A 248 -21.06 17.21 -38.87
CA PRO A 248 -20.24 16.85 -40.03
C PRO A 248 -20.90 15.83 -40.96
N LEU A 249 -22.17 15.48 -40.72
CA LEU A 249 -22.91 14.50 -41.52
C LEU A 249 -23.75 15.19 -42.59
N ASP A 250 -23.80 14.59 -43.78
CA ASP A 250 -24.69 14.99 -44.87
C ASP A 250 -26.10 14.41 -44.69
N GLU A 251 -27.07 14.96 -45.43
CA GLU A 251 -28.49 14.63 -45.26
C GLU A 251 -28.79 13.12 -45.39
N SER A 252 -28.06 12.41 -46.25
CA SER A 252 -28.25 10.98 -46.46
C SER A 252 -27.82 10.14 -45.24
N ASN A 253 -26.73 10.53 -44.57
CA ASN A 253 -26.19 9.84 -43.41
C ASN A 253 -26.92 10.24 -42.11
N ILE A 254 -27.44 11.47 -42.01
CA ILE A 254 -28.26 11.91 -40.87
C ILE A 254 -29.50 11.03 -40.70
N ASN A 255 -30.19 10.69 -41.80
CA ASN A 255 -31.37 9.82 -41.73
C ASN A 255 -31.03 8.42 -41.18
N ARG A 256 -29.86 7.87 -41.54
CA ARG A 256 -29.39 6.57 -41.04
C ARG A 256 -29.01 6.65 -39.56
N PHE A 257 -28.34 7.72 -39.17
CA PHE A 257 -28.01 8.02 -37.77
C PHE A 257 -29.27 8.10 -36.90
N ILE A 258 -30.31 8.81 -37.35
CA ILE A 258 -31.58 8.92 -36.62
C ILE A 258 -32.25 7.55 -36.46
N ARG A 259 -32.30 6.71 -37.51
CA ARG A 259 -32.85 5.34 -37.41
C ARG A 259 -32.14 4.50 -36.35
N ILE A 260 -30.82 4.65 -36.25
CA ILE A 260 -30.03 3.97 -35.23
C ILE A 260 -30.34 4.51 -33.84
N LEU A 261 -30.42 5.83 -33.67
CA LEU A 261 -30.81 6.43 -32.38
C LEU A 261 -32.18 5.92 -31.91
N GLN A 262 -33.17 5.89 -32.79
CA GLN A 262 -34.52 5.37 -32.47
C GLN A 262 -34.50 3.95 -31.92
N ARG A 263 -33.61 3.09 -32.43
CA ARG A 263 -33.45 1.72 -31.91
C ARG A 263 -32.95 1.73 -30.46
N PHE A 264 -32.08 2.67 -30.10
CA PHE A 264 -31.52 2.76 -28.76
C PHE A 264 -32.40 3.52 -27.76
N VAL A 265 -33.32 4.38 -28.22
CA VAL A 265 -34.28 5.09 -27.35
C VAL A 265 -35.13 4.11 -26.52
N GLN A 266 -35.38 2.90 -27.01
CA GLN A 266 -36.09 1.87 -26.25
C GLN A 266 -35.31 1.33 -25.04
N LEU A 267 -33.98 1.45 -25.08
CA LEU A 267 -33.08 0.90 -24.07
C LEU A 267 -32.57 1.99 -23.12
N SER A 268 -32.50 3.25 -23.56
CA SER A 268 -31.85 4.32 -22.80
C SER A 268 -32.31 5.71 -23.21
N GLN A 269 -32.14 6.68 -22.32
CA GLN A 269 -32.54 8.06 -22.56
C GLN A 269 -31.46 8.83 -23.30
N PHE A 270 -31.83 9.47 -24.42
CA PHE A 270 -30.93 10.31 -25.21
C PHE A 270 -31.26 11.79 -25.03
N VAL A 271 -30.23 12.59 -24.78
CA VAL A 271 -30.28 14.05 -24.84
C VAL A 271 -29.37 14.49 -25.96
N VAL A 272 -29.93 15.07 -27.02
CA VAL A 272 -29.18 15.48 -28.21
C VAL A 272 -29.20 16.99 -28.31
N ILE A 273 -28.02 17.60 -28.37
CA ILE A 273 -27.82 19.03 -28.64
C ILE A 273 -27.47 19.13 -30.11
N THR A 274 -28.32 19.80 -30.89
CA THR A 274 -28.13 19.93 -32.34
C THR A 274 -28.94 21.09 -32.89
N HIS A 275 -28.47 21.66 -34.00
CA HIS A 275 -29.21 22.61 -34.83
C HIS A 275 -29.83 21.93 -36.07
N ASN A 276 -29.66 20.62 -36.23
CA ASN A 276 -30.12 19.88 -37.39
C ASN A 276 -31.64 19.67 -37.35
N LYS A 277 -32.33 20.20 -38.36
CA LYS A 277 -33.80 20.15 -38.46
C LYS A 277 -34.35 18.72 -38.48
N ARG A 278 -33.63 17.75 -39.08
CA ARG A 278 -34.08 16.35 -39.15
C ARG A 278 -33.97 15.66 -37.79
N THR A 279 -32.87 15.87 -37.08
CA THR A 279 -32.66 15.30 -35.73
C THR A 279 -33.63 15.91 -34.73
N ILE A 280 -33.87 17.21 -34.80
CA ILE A 280 -34.90 17.93 -34.03
C ILE A 280 -36.31 17.35 -34.28
N GLY A 281 -36.62 17.00 -35.53
CA GLY A 281 -37.93 16.48 -35.93
C GLY A 281 -38.30 15.16 -35.27
N MET A 282 -37.31 14.38 -34.82
CA MET A 282 -37.53 13.06 -34.19
C MET A 282 -37.63 13.11 -32.65
N ALA A 283 -37.35 14.25 -32.02
CA ALA A 283 -37.35 14.35 -30.57
C ALA A 283 -38.78 14.34 -29.99
N ASP A 284 -38.98 13.68 -28.85
CA ASP A 284 -40.26 13.68 -28.10
C ASP A 284 -40.49 15.03 -27.38
N ALA A 285 -39.40 15.65 -26.93
CA ALA A 285 -39.41 16.93 -26.25
C ALA A 285 -38.23 17.77 -26.73
N LEU A 286 -38.48 19.07 -26.88
CA LEU A 286 -37.48 20.05 -27.30
C LEU A 286 -37.26 21.08 -26.20
N TYR A 287 -35.99 21.31 -25.87
CA TYR A 287 -35.57 22.36 -24.95
C TYR A 287 -34.76 23.37 -25.76
N GLY A 288 -35.30 24.58 -25.90
CA GLY A 288 -34.63 25.71 -26.52
C GLY A 288 -33.95 26.57 -25.47
N ILE A 289 -32.78 27.11 -25.79
CA ILE A 289 -32.10 28.11 -24.97
C ILE A 289 -32.28 29.46 -25.67
N THR A 290 -32.86 30.43 -24.95
CA THR A 290 -33.04 31.81 -25.42
C THR A 290 -32.30 32.78 -24.50
N MET A 291 -31.93 33.94 -25.03
CA MET A 291 -31.36 35.05 -24.27
C MET A 291 -32.30 36.23 -24.40
N GLU A 292 -33.27 36.35 -23.48
CA GLU A 292 -34.17 37.51 -23.39
C GLU A 292 -33.40 38.77 -22.96
N GLU A 293 -32.41 38.61 -22.07
CA GLU A 293 -31.50 39.65 -21.62
C GLU A 293 -30.06 39.30 -22.00
N HIS A 294 -29.25 40.31 -22.31
CA HIS A 294 -27.84 40.08 -22.65
C HIS A 294 -27.09 39.40 -21.50
N GLY A 295 -26.59 38.19 -21.76
CA GLY A 295 -25.79 37.43 -20.81
C GLY A 295 -26.57 36.52 -19.87
N VAL A 296 -27.91 36.49 -19.94
CA VAL A 296 -28.76 35.58 -19.15
C VAL A 296 -29.45 34.59 -20.09
N SER A 297 -29.06 33.32 -20.00
CA SER A 297 -29.70 32.22 -20.74
C SER A 297 -30.92 31.71 -19.98
N LYS A 298 -32.06 31.60 -20.67
CA LYS A 298 -33.31 31.06 -20.15
C LYS A 298 -33.72 29.85 -20.99
N VAL A 299 -34.19 28.80 -20.31
CA VAL A 299 -34.63 27.58 -20.97
C VAL A 299 -36.12 27.67 -21.26
N VAL A 300 -36.49 27.40 -22.52
CA VAL A 300 -37.86 27.25 -22.98
C VAL A 300 -38.05 25.79 -23.36
N SER A 301 -39.20 25.19 -23.02
CA SER A 301 -39.46 23.79 -23.33
C SER A 301 -40.76 23.63 -24.10
N VAL A 302 -40.74 22.78 -25.12
CA VAL A 302 -41.89 22.38 -25.93
C VAL A 302 -41.95 20.86 -25.92
N LYS A 303 -43.07 20.29 -25.49
CA LYS A 303 -43.33 18.85 -25.61
C LYS A 303 -44.21 18.60 -26.82
N PHE A 304 -43.82 17.70 -27.71
CA PHE A 304 -44.64 17.36 -28.86
C PHE A 304 -45.76 16.42 -28.41
N SER A 305 -47.01 16.75 -28.75
CA SER A 305 -48.16 15.92 -28.38
C SER A 305 -48.27 14.70 -29.32
N PRO A 306 -48.70 13.51 -28.84
CA PRO A 306 -48.86 12.32 -29.67
C PRO A 306 -49.77 12.52 -30.89
N ARG A 307 -50.74 13.45 -30.80
CA ARG A 307 -51.66 13.81 -31.92
C ARG A 307 -50.94 14.55 -33.05
N GLU A 308 -50.04 15.46 -32.71
CA GLU A 308 -49.23 16.21 -33.68
C GLU A 308 -48.16 15.30 -34.31
N GLU A 309 -47.67 14.33 -33.53
CA GLU A 309 -46.73 13.30 -34.00
C GLU A 309 -47.37 12.37 -35.04
N THR A 310 -48.64 12.00 -34.86
CA THR A 310 -49.38 11.16 -35.82
C THR A 310 -49.64 11.88 -37.14
N GLU A 311 -49.98 13.17 -37.08
CA GLU A 311 -50.21 13.99 -38.27
C GLU A 311 -48.92 14.27 -39.04
N ARG A 312 -47.80 14.48 -38.35
CA ARG A 312 -46.46 14.65 -38.96
C ARG A 312 -45.94 13.37 -39.60
N LYS A 313 -45.97 12.23 -38.90
CA LYS A 313 -45.58 10.91 -39.46
C LYS A 313 -46.38 10.58 -40.71
N ARG A 314 -47.67 10.95 -40.76
CA ARG A 314 -48.52 10.77 -41.94
C ARG A 314 -48.12 11.66 -43.11
N GLN A 315 -47.70 12.90 -42.84
CA GLN A 315 -47.21 13.85 -43.85
C GLN A 315 -45.82 13.47 -44.39
N GLU A 316 -44.90 13.03 -43.54
CA GLU A 316 -43.56 12.57 -43.94
C GLU A 316 -43.63 11.27 -44.75
N HIS A 317 -44.42 10.29 -44.29
CA HIS A 317 -44.58 9.02 -45.00
C HIS A 317 -45.28 9.20 -46.37
N SER A 318 -46.12 10.23 -46.52
CA SER A 318 -46.68 10.63 -47.82
C SER A 318 -45.68 11.36 -48.72
N ARG A 319 -44.67 12.05 -48.15
CA ARG A 319 -43.59 12.72 -48.91
C ARG A 319 -42.53 11.72 -49.37
N GLU A 320 -42.09 10.82 -48.49
CA GLU A 320 -41.16 9.73 -48.84
C GLU A 320 -41.76 8.80 -49.90
N ALA A 321 -43.03 8.43 -49.78
CA ALA A 321 -43.72 7.62 -50.80
C ALA A 321 -43.93 8.36 -52.13
N GLN A 322 -43.87 9.70 -52.12
CA GLN A 322 -43.96 10.53 -53.32
C GLN A 322 -42.59 10.76 -53.95
N GLU A 323 -41.51 10.83 -53.16
CA GLU A 323 -40.12 10.88 -53.62
C GLU A 323 -39.67 9.52 -54.21
N ASP A 324 -39.99 8.39 -53.56
CA ASP A 324 -39.72 7.04 -54.10
C ASP A 324 -40.47 6.76 -55.42
N ARG A 325 -41.61 7.43 -55.63
CA ARG A 325 -42.37 7.36 -56.90
C ARG A 325 -41.74 8.20 -58.02
N ILE A 326 -40.97 9.23 -57.68
CA ILE A 326 -40.30 10.12 -58.64
C ILE A 326 -38.99 9.49 -59.12
N ASP A 327 -38.27 8.76 -58.25
CA ASP A 327 -37.01 8.09 -58.62
C ASP A 327 -37.19 6.83 -59.48
N GLY A 328 -38.38 6.23 -59.49
CA GLY A 328 -38.73 5.08 -60.35
C GLY A 328 -39.07 5.43 -61.81
N ALA A 329 -39.17 6.72 -62.17
CA ALA A 329 -39.56 7.17 -63.50
C ALA A 329 -38.53 8.16 -64.07
N ALA A 330 -37.44 7.63 -64.61
CA ALA A 330 -36.50 8.44 -65.37
C ALA A 330 -37.07 8.84 -66.74
N ILE A 331 -36.88 10.12 -67.07
CA ILE A 331 -36.90 10.78 -68.40
C ILE A 331 -38.21 11.49 -68.80
N LEU A 332 -38.31 12.80 -68.48
CA LEU A 332 -38.47 13.89 -69.47
C LEU A 332 -38.47 15.27 -68.76
N ARG A 333 -37.60 16.16 -69.25
CA ARG A 333 -37.52 17.58 -68.86
C ARG A 333 -38.84 18.31 -69.12
N THR A 334 -39.29 19.16 -68.18
CA THR A 334 -39.73 20.55 -68.44
C THR A 334 -40.06 21.28 -67.12
N ASP A 335 -39.47 22.47 -66.98
CA ASP A 335 -39.91 23.68 -66.29
C ASP A 335 -40.55 23.58 -64.89
N VAL A 336 -39.76 24.05 -63.91
CA VAL A 336 -40.16 24.37 -62.54
C VAL A 336 -41.34 25.35 -62.57
N ARG A 337 -42.47 24.98 -61.96
CA ARG A 337 -43.65 25.84 -61.88
C ARG A 337 -43.53 26.81 -60.70
N PRO A 338 -43.77 28.12 -60.89
CA PRO A 338 -43.60 29.16 -59.87
C PRO A 338 -44.64 29.13 -58.72
N HIS A 339 -45.42 28.06 -58.59
CA HIS A 339 -46.46 27.93 -57.57
C HIS A 339 -46.00 27.11 -56.33
N GLU A 340 -44.86 26.42 -56.42
CA GLU A 340 -44.30 25.62 -55.31
C GLU A 340 -43.38 26.46 -54.39
N GLU A 341 -42.66 27.44 -54.94
CA GLU A 341 -41.93 28.45 -54.14
C GLU A 341 -42.88 29.41 -53.40
N ALA A 342 -44.02 29.75 -54.01
CA ALA A 342 -45.01 30.64 -53.40
C ALA A 342 -45.68 30.00 -52.17
N LEU A 343 -45.97 28.69 -52.21
CA LEU A 343 -46.59 27.98 -51.08
C LEU A 343 -45.58 27.69 -49.95
N HIS A 344 -44.32 27.46 -50.29
CA HIS A 344 -43.22 27.29 -49.33
C HIS A 344 -42.90 28.61 -48.61
N ASN A 345 -42.87 29.73 -49.35
CA ASN A 345 -42.69 31.07 -48.77
C ASN A 345 -43.91 31.49 -47.94
N ASP A 346 -45.14 31.20 -48.33
CA ASP A 346 -46.33 31.59 -47.55
C ASP A 346 -46.44 30.81 -46.22
N LEU A 347 -45.94 29.56 -46.16
CA LEU A 347 -45.83 28.78 -44.92
C LEU A 347 -44.62 29.18 -44.05
N LEU A 348 -43.52 29.64 -44.65
CA LEU A 348 -42.36 30.19 -43.94
C LEU A 348 -42.66 31.57 -43.36
N VAL A 349 -43.33 32.46 -44.10
CA VAL A 349 -43.77 33.78 -43.65
C VAL A 349 -44.82 33.65 -42.54
N ARG A 350 -45.73 32.67 -42.62
CA ARG A 350 -46.65 32.36 -41.51
C ARG A 350 -45.93 31.80 -40.29
N LYS A 351 -44.84 31.03 -40.46
CA LYS A 351 -43.98 30.54 -39.36
C LYS A 351 -43.12 31.63 -38.73
N GLU A 352 -42.57 32.55 -39.52
CA GLU A 352 -41.85 33.74 -39.02
C GLU A 352 -42.80 34.66 -38.25
N ALA A 353 -44.04 34.82 -38.71
CA ALA A 353 -45.07 35.55 -37.98
C ALA A 353 -45.46 34.86 -36.65
N THR A 354 -45.51 33.53 -36.57
CA THR A 354 -45.81 32.84 -35.30
C THR A 354 -44.63 32.88 -34.32
N VAL A 355 -43.38 32.83 -34.81
CA VAL A 355 -42.18 32.97 -33.98
C VAL A 355 -42.00 34.43 -33.52
N ALA A 356 -42.37 35.42 -34.34
CA ALA A 356 -42.40 36.84 -33.98
C ALA A 356 -43.55 37.19 -33.02
N GLU A 357 -44.75 36.62 -33.18
CA GLU A 357 -45.87 36.79 -32.24
C GLU A 357 -45.57 36.21 -30.85
N ILE A 358 -44.77 35.14 -30.74
CA ILE A 358 -44.28 34.63 -29.45
C ILE A 358 -43.30 35.60 -28.76
N ALA A 359 -42.64 36.48 -29.52
CA ALA A 359 -41.71 37.47 -28.99
C ALA A 359 -42.38 38.76 -28.46
N GLU A 360 -43.64 39.04 -28.83
CA GLU A 360 -44.35 40.28 -28.45
C GLU A 360 -45.54 40.10 -27.49
N VAL A 361 -45.88 38.87 -27.07
CA VAL A 361 -46.98 38.65 -26.11
C VAL A 361 -46.49 38.89 -24.67
N PRO A 362 -47.16 39.74 -23.87
CA PRO A 362 -46.85 39.86 -22.44
C PRO A 362 -47.16 38.54 -21.73
N VAL A 363 -46.13 38.00 -21.10
CA VAL A 363 -46.13 36.70 -20.41
C VAL A 363 -47.12 36.71 -19.24
N VAL A 364 -48.12 35.83 -19.27
CA VAL A 364 -48.85 35.45 -18.06
C VAL A 364 -48.01 34.41 -17.34
N VAL A 365 -47.41 34.83 -16.24
CA VAL A 365 -46.64 33.97 -15.32
C VAL A 365 -47.59 32.98 -14.68
N ALA A 366 -47.50 31.70 -15.07
CA ALA A 366 -48.01 30.62 -14.24
C ALA A 366 -46.88 30.23 -13.28
N GLU A 367 -46.96 30.70 -12.04
CA GLU A 367 -46.19 30.10 -10.94
C GLU A 367 -46.69 28.67 -10.75
N THR A 368 -45.98 27.70 -11.33
CA THR A 368 -46.16 26.29 -10.99
C THR A 368 -45.15 25.92 -9.92
N GLU A 369 -45.63 25.74 -8.69
CA GLU A 369 -44.90 25.02 -7.65
C GLU A 369 -44.46 23.63 -8.17
N PRO A 370 -43.27 23.15 -7.79
CA PRO A 370 -42.80 21.84 -8.21
C PRO A 370 -43.64 20.75 -7.51
N VAL A 371 -44.48 20.05 -8.28
CA VAL A 371 -45.16 18.84 -7.82
C VAL A 371 -44.15 17.69 -7.76
N LEU A 372 -43.39 17.63 -6.66
CA LEU A 372 -42.69 16.41 -6.24
C LEU A 372 -43.69 15.56 -5.45
N GLY A 373 -44.30 14.60 -6.14
CA GLY A 373 -45.32 13.72 -5.59
C GLY A 373 -45.01 12.24 -5.77
N THR A 374 -43.98 11.73 -5.10
CA THR A 374 -44.02 10.44 -4.37
C THR A 374 -42.91 10.46 -3.32
N LYS A 375 -43.26 10.26 -2.04
CA LYS A 375 -42.28 10.09 -0.94
C LYS A 375 -41.45 8.83 -1.22
N PRO A 376 -40.11 8.86 -1.13
CA PRO A 376 -39.32 7.64 -1.12
C PRO A 376 -39.62 6.84 0.16
N PRO A 377 -39.58 5.48 0.12
CA PRO A 377 -39.74 4.66 1.30
C PRO A 377 -38.66 4.99 2.34
N ALA A 378 -39.06 5.05 3.61
CA ALA A 378 -38.33 5.66 4.71
C ALA A 378 -36.97 5.02 5.08
N ASP A 379 -36.58 3.91 4.44
CA ASP A 379 -35.34 3.18 4.76
C ASP A 379 -34.11 3.67 3.96
N LEU A 380 -34.29 4.28 2.79
CA LEU A 380 -33.16 4.68 1.92
C LEU A 380 -32.43 5.96 2.39
N THR A 381 -33.12 6.83 3.14
CA THR A 381 -32.52 8.09 3.63
C THR A 381 -31.52 7.88 4.76
N ALA A 382 -31.58 6.76 5.48
CA ALA A 382 -30.61 6.42 6.53
C ALA A 382 -29.32 5.85 5.94
N GLU A 383 -29.42 4.94 4.97
CA GLU A 383 -28.25 4.35 4.28
C GLU A 383 -27.49 5.36 3.44
N VAL A 384 -28.18 6.26 2.74
CA VAL A 384 -27.52 7.32 1.95
C VAL A 384 -26.84 8.35 2.86
N LYS A 385 -27.42 8.67 4.02
CA LYS A 385 -26.74 9.53 5.02
C LYS A 385 -25.51 8.87 5.62
N ALA A 386 -25.57 7.56 5.90
CA ALA A 386 -24.43 6.80 6.40
C ALA A 386 -23.31 6.70 5.35
N ALA A 387 -23.65 6.48 4.08
CA ALA A 387 -22.68 6.43 2.99
C ALA A 387 -22.01 7.80 2.72
N VAL A 388 -22.76 8.90 2.82
CA VAL A 388 -22.21 10.26 2.67
C VAL A 388 -21.33 10.65 3.85
N ALA A 389 -21.67 10.23 5.08
CA ALA A 389 -20.81 10.44 6.25
C ALA A 389 -19.50 9.63 6.16
N ALA A 390 -19.56 8.38 5.71
CA ALA A 390 -18.37 7.54 5.50
C ALA A 390 -17.46 8.10 4.39
N ALA A 391 -18.02 8.69 3.33
CA ALA A 391 -17.24 9.34 2.27
C ALA A 391 -16.55 10.64 2.74
N ALA A 392 -17.13 11.35 3.71
CA ALA A 392 -16.56 12.57 4.27
C ALA A 392 -15.33 12.29 5.17
N GLU A 393 -15.36 11.23 5.99
CA GLU A 393 -14.21 10.85 6.83
C GLU A 393 -12.99 10.35 6.02
N VAL A 394 -13.23 9.73 4.85
CA VAL A 394 -12.15 9.28 3.95
C VAL A 394 -11.53 10.47 3.19
N GLY A 395 -12.29 11.54 2.94
CA GLY A 395 -11.79 12.75 2.28
C GLY A 395 -10.84 13.59 3.14
N GLU A 396 -11.05 13.60 4.46
CA GLU A 396 -10.22 14.38 5.40
C GLU A 396 -8.86 13.74 5.71
N THR A 397 -8.74 12.42 5.59
CA THR A 397 -7.49 11.69 5.84
C THR A 397 -6.49 11.80 4.67
N VAL A 398 -6.98 11.96 3.43
CA VAL A 398 -6.12 12.08 2.23
C VAL A 398 -5.50 13.47 2.10
N ALA A 399 -6.15 14.52 2.61
CA ALA A 399 -5.63 15.88 2.59
C ALA A 399 -4.43 16.09 3.55
N ALA A 400 -4.22 15.20 4.52
CA ALA A 400 -3.14 15.30 5.50
C ALA A 400 -1.80 14.69 5.04
N THR A 401 -1.75 13.94 3.93
CA THR A 401 -0.56 13.13 3.56
C THR A 401 0.19 13.59 2.31
N VAL A 402 -0.23 14.65 1.62
CA VAL A 402 0.45 15.13 0.40
C VAL A 402 1.04 16.52 0.62
N ARG A 403 2.24 16.59 1.22
CA ARG A 403 3.15 17.74 1.16
C ARG A 403 4.16 17.50 0.04
N PRO A 404 4.32 18.40 -0.96
CA PRO A 404 5.43 18.31 -1.91
C PRO A 404 6.76 18.76 -1.25
N PRO A 405 7.93 18.25 -1.71
CA PRO A 405 9.22 18.61 -1.14
C PRO A 405 9.61 20.05 -1.51
N ALA A 406 10.25 20.72 -0.57
CA ALA A 406 10.71 22.11 -0.66
C ALA A 406 11.76 22.31 -1.78
N SER A 407 11.54 23.33 -2.61
CA SER A 407 12.56 23.90 -3.48
C SER A 407 13.19 25.12 -2.80
N ASP A 408 14.41 24.96 -2.30
CA ASP A 408 15.29 26.04 -1.87
C ASP A 408 15.61 26.96 -3.06
N GLN A 409 15.23 28.23 -2.96
CA GLN A 409 15.83 29.32 -3.71
C GLN A 409 16.82 30.05 -2.80
N LEU A 410 18.11 29.80 -3.02
CA LEU A 410 19.20 30.63 -2.55
C LEU A 410 19.25 31.91 -3.39
N ALA A 411 19.13 33.03 -2.70
CA ALA A 411 19.45 34.36 -3.21
C ALA A 411 20.98 34.55 -3.21
N VAL A 412 21.55 34.90 -4.37
CA VAL A 412 22.53 36.00 -4.63
C VAL A 412 22.42 36.38 -6.09
#